data_AF-Q86X67-F1
#
_entry.id   AF-Q86X67-F1
#
_cell.length_a   1.000
_cell.length_b   1.000
_cell.length_c   1.000
_cell.angle_alpha   90.00
_cell.angle_beta   90.00
_cell.angle_gamma   90.00
#
_symmetry.space_group_name_H-M   'P 1'
#
loop_
_entity.id
_entity.type
_entity.pdbx_description
1 polymer ?
#
loop_
_entity_poly.entity_id
_entity_poly.type
_entity_poly.pdbx_seq_one_letter_code
_entity_poly.pdbx_strand_id
1 'polypeptide(L)'
;MSLYCGIACRRKFFWCYRLLSTYVTKTRYLFELKEDDDACKKAQQTGAFYLFHSLAPLLQTSAHQYLAPRHSLLELERLLGKFGQDAQRIEDSVLIGCSEQQEAWFALDLGLDSSFSISASLHKPEMETELKGSFIELRKALFQLNARDASLLSTAQALLRWHDAHQFCSRSGQPTKKNVAGSKRVCPSNNIIYYPQMAPVAITLVSDGTRCLLARQSSFPKGMYSALAGFCDIGESVEETIRREVAEEVGLEVESLQYYASQHWPFPSGSLMIACHATVKPGQTEIQVNLRELETAAWFSHDEVATALKRKGPYTQQQNGTFPFWLPPKLAISHQLIKEWVEKQTCSSLPA
;
A
#
# COMPACT_ATOMS: atom_id res chain seq x y z
N MET A 1 62.80 8.23 -38.59
CA MET A 1 62.13 7.07 -39.22
C MET A 1 60.80 6.89 -38.53
N SER A 2 59.71 7.01 -39.30
CA SER A 2 58.36 6.58 -38.90
C SER A 2 58.34 5.06 -38.77
N LEU A 3 57.49 4.51 -37.88
CA LEU A 3 56.54 3.43 -38.18
C LEU A 3 55.73 3.04 -36.93
N TYR A 4 54.55 3.67 -36.84
CA TYR A 4 53.26 3.14 -36.41
C TYR A 4 53.22 1.83 -35.59
N CYS A 5 52.91 1.98 -34.29
CA CYS A 5 52.35 0.93 -33.44
C CYS A 5 50.82 1.02 -33.50
N GLY A 6 50.19 0.19 -34.34
CA GLY A 6 48.73 0.11 -34.47
C GLY A 6 48.21 -1.24 -33.96
N ILE A 7 48.02 -1.38 -32.65
CA ILE A 7 47.32 -2.53 -32.08
C ILE A 7 45.82 -2.24 -32.16
N ALA A 8 45.18 -2.74 -33.23
CA ALA A 8 43.74 -2.64 -33.42
C ALA A 8 43.01 -3.52 -32.39
N CYS A 9 42.45 -2.87 -31.39
CA CYS A 9 41.64 -3.44 -30.33
C CYS A 9 40.42 -4.17 -30.92
N ARG A 10 40.32 -5.49 -30.70
CA ARG A 10 39.15 -6.29 -31.06
C ARG A 10 37.94 -5.79 -30.27
N ARG A 11 37.02 -5.08 -30.95
CA ARG A 11 35.68 -4.75 -30.46
C ARG A 11 34.99 -6.04 -30.02
N LYS A 12 34.95 -6.27 -28.70
CA LYS A 12 33.99 -7.21 -28.11
C LYS A 12 32.62 -6.60 -28.35
N PHE A 13 31.82 -7.30 -29.15
CA PHE A 13 30.40 -7.03 -29.28
C PHE A 13 29.77 -7.15 -27.88
N PHE A 14 29.58 -6.01 -27.22
CA PHE A 14 28.61 -5.88 -26.14
C PHE A 14 27.24 -6.03 -26.81
N TRP A 15 26.86 -7.28 -27.04
CA TRP A 15 25.48 -7.63 -27.29
C TRP A 15 24.74 -7.21 -26.04
N CYS A 16 24.09 -6.04 -26.10
CA CYS A 16 23.11 -5.64 -25.13
C CYS A 16 22.10 -6.78 -25.05
N TYR A 17 22.23 -7.63 -24.04
CA TYR A 17 21.12 -8.41 -23.53
C TYR A 17 20.06 -7.37 -23.20
N ARG A 18 19.14 -7.13 -24.15
CA ARG A 18 17.86 -6.51 -23.84
C ARG A 18 17.31 -7.36 -22.71
N LEU A 19 17.31 -6.80 -21.51
CA LEU A 19 16.72 -7.42 -20.32
C LEU A 19 15.31 -7.83 -20.73
N LEU A 20 15.11 -9.11 -21.01
CA LEU A 20 13.80 -9.66 -21.31
C LEU A 20 13.00 -9.49 -20.02
N SER A 21 11.99 -8.63 -20.07
CA SER A 21 11.08 -8.45 -18.94
C SER A 21 10.49 -9.79 -18.54
N THR A 22 10.71 -10.17 -17.30
CA THR A 22 10.17 -11.36 -16.61
C THR A 22 8.73 -11.14 -16.13
N TYR A 23 8.19 -9.93 -16.32
CA TYR A 23 6.86 -9.52 -15.83
C TYR A 23 5.76 -10.47 -16.29
N VAL A 24 5.68 -10.79 -17.59
CA VAL A 24 4.62 -11.66 -18.13
C VAL A 24 4.70 -13.05 -17.53
N THR A 25 5.91 -13.60 -17.40
CA THR A 25 6.16 -14.92 -16.80
C THR A 25 5.71 -14.97 -15.35
N LYS A 26 6.07 -13.95 -14.56
CA LYS A 26 5.64 -13.83 -13.16
C LYS A 26 4.13 -13.69 -13.01
N THR A 27 3.51 -12.83 -13.81
CA THR A 27 2.05 -12.61 -13.75
C THR A 27 1.28 -13.87 -14.12
N ARG A 28 1.74 -14.61 -15.15
CA ARG A 28 1.12 -15.89 -15.54
C ARG A 28 1.31 -16.97 -14.47
N TYR A 29 2.49 -17.03 -13.86
CA TYR A 29 2.74 -17.94 -12.74
C TYR A 29 1.83 -17.64 -11.55
N LEU A 30 1.72 -16.38 -11.14
CA LEU A 30 0.79 -15.99 -10.07
C LEU A 30 -0.67 -16.28 -10.43
N PHE A 31 -1.05 -16.16 -11.70
CA PHE A 31 -2.38 -16.53 -12.16
C PHE A 31 -2.62 -18.04 -12.07
N GLU A 32 -1.66 -18.86 -12.52
CA GLU A 32 -1.70 -20.32 -12.38
C GLU A 32 -1.87 -20.73 -10.91
N LEU A 33 -1.06 -20.18 -10.00
CA LEU A 33 -1.18 -20.50 -8.57
C LEU A 33 -2.53 -20.07 -7.96
N LYS A 34 -3.22 -19.08 -8.52
CA LYS A 34 -4.55 -18.64 -8.04
C LYS A 34 -5.67 -19.54 -8.54
N GLU A 35 -5.52 -20.13 -9.72
CA GLU A 35 -6.55 -20.96 -10.35
C GLU A 35 -6.37 -22.47 -10.10
N ASP A 36 -5.14 -22.93 -9.86
CA ASP A 36 -4.80 -24.32 -9.59
C ASP A 36 -4.31 -24.51 -8.15
N ASP A 37 -5.17 -25.10 -7.31
CA ASP A 37 -4.87 -25.38 -5.91
C ASP A 37 -3.73 -26.40 -5.73
N ASP A 38 -3.54 -27.35 -6.65
CA ASP A 38 -2.45 -28.33 -6.58
C ASP A 38 -1.11 -27.69 -6.95
N ALA A 39 -1.10 -26.81 -7.95
CA ALA A 39 0.07 -25.99 -8.27
C ALA A 39 0.44 -25.08 -7.08
N CYS A 40 -0.56 -24.45 -6.44
CA CYS A 40 -0.36 -23.62 -5.27
C CYS A 40 0.22 -24.40 -4.08
N LYS A 41 -0.32 -25.59 -3.77
CA LYS A 41 0.22 -26.47 -2.72
C LYS A 41 1.67 -26.86 -2.97
N LYS A 42 2.03 -27.18 -4.22
CA LYS A 42 3.43 -27.45 -4.60
C LYS A 42 4.32 -26.22 -4.39
N ALA A 43 3.81 -25.03 -4.72
CA ALA A 43 4.54 -23.78 -4.52
C ALA A 43 4.75 -23.45 -3.03
N GLN A 44 3.82 -23.83 -2.14
CA GLN A 44 4.02 -23.68 -0.68
C GLN A 44 5.20 -24.51 -0.15
N GLN A 45 5.53 -25.64 -0.78
CA GLN A 45 6.66 -26.51 -0.38
C GLN A 45 8.04 -25.86 -0.58
N THR A 46 8.15 -24.94 -1.54
CA THR A 46 9.42 -24.30 -1.93
C THR A 46 9.38 -22.78 -1.80
N GLY A 47 8.25 -22.23 -1.36
CA GLY A 47 8.03 -20.81 -1.22
C GLY A 47 8.56 -20.23 0.09
N ALA A 48 8.31 -18.94 0.26
CA ALA A 48 8.69 -18.20 1.46
C ALA A 48 7.47 -17.54 2.12
N PHE A 49 7.50 -17.42 3.44
CA PHE A 49 6.38 -16.98 4.26
C PHE A 49 6.75 -15.70 5.03
N TYR A 50 5.89 -14.71 4.93
CA TYR A 50 5.85 -13.54 5.81
C TYR A 50 4.89 -13.82 6.95
N LEU A 51 5.32 -13.54 8.18
CA LEU A 51 4.53 -13.85 9.37
C LEU A 51 3.83 -12.60 9.90
N PHE A 52 2.60 -12.79 10.33
CA PHE A 52 1.76 -11.80 10.98
C PHE A 52 1.27 -12.34 12.32
N HIS A 53 0.88 -11.45 13.22
CA HIS A 53 0.12 -11.76 14.42
C HIS A 53 -0.93 -10.68 14.63
N SER A 54 -2.21 -11.06 14.55
CA SER A 54 -3.33 -10.13 14.66
C SER A 54 -3.21 -8.95 13.69
N LEU A 55 -2.90 -9.27 12.43
CA LEU A 55 -2.69 -8.36 11.31
C LEU A 55 -1.45 -7.45 11.42
N ALA A 56 -0.63 -7.59 12.45
CA ALA A 56 0.66 -6.90 12.55
C ALA A 56 1.78 -7.77 11.95
N PRO A 57 2.53 -7.30 10.93
CA PRO A 57 3.65 -8.05 10.38
C PRO A 57 4.82 -8.18 11.38
N LEU A 58 5.50 -9.32 11.33
CA LEU A 58 6.79 -9.52 11.96
C LEU A 58 7.84 -8.66 11.25
N LEU A 59 8.52 -7.79 12.00
CA LEU A 59 9.56 -6.90 11.49
C LEU A 59 10.81 -6.96 12.36
N GLN A 60 11.97 -6.82 11.72
CA GLN A 60 13.26 -6.66 12.37
C GLN A 60 13.73 -5.22 12.21
N THR A 61 14.19 -4.60 13.29
CA THR A 61 14.69 -3.22 13.26
C THR A 61 16.14 -3.22 12.79
N SER A 62 16.44 -2.47 11.72
CA SER A 62 17.81 -2.24 11.24
C SER A 62 18.05 -0.74 11.09
N ALA A 63 18.81 -0.16 12.02
CA ALA A 63 19.09 1.28 12.10
C ALA A 63 17.83 2.17 12.03
N HIS A 64 17.45 2.64 10.84
CA HIS A 64 16.31 3.54 10.58
C HIS A 64 15.24 2.92 9.68
N GLN A 65 15.29 1.61 9.45
CA GLN A 65 14.34 0.90 8.60
C GLN A 65 13.87 -0.40 9.25
N TYR A 66 12.69 -0.83 8.85
CA TYR A 66 12.20 -2.17 9.14
C TYR A 66 12.54 -3.10 7.98
N LEU A 67 12.97 -4.32 8.34
CA LEU A 67 13.13 -5.43 7.43
C LEU A 67 12.02 -6.45 7.71
N ALA A 68 11.43 -6.99 6.64
CA ALA A 68 10.43 -8.03 6.72
C ALA A 68 11.10 -9.41 6.49
N PRO A 69 11.42 -10.17 7.54
CA PRO A 69 12.05 -11.48 7.38
C PRO A 69 11.10 -12.44 6.65
N ARG A 70 11.71 -13.33 5.86
CA ARG A 70 11.03 -14.40 5.13
C ARG A 70 11.45 -15.73 5.73
N HIS A 71 10.50 -16.65 5.88
CA HIS A 71 10.74 -17.98 6.44
C HIS A 71 10.43 -19.06 5.41
N SER A 72 11.22 -20.13 5.39
CA SER A 72 10.93 -21.34 4.64
C SER A 72 9.83 -22.15 5.30
N LEU A 73 9.24 -23.11 4.56
CA LEU A 73 8.28 -24.06 5.11
C LEU A 73 8.83 -24.81 6.33
N LEU A 74 10.07 -25.32 6.24
CA LEU A 74 10.69 -26.09 7.30
C LEU A 74 10.91 -25.28 8.59
N GLU A 75 11.24 -23.99 8.47
CA GLU A 75 11.35 -23.10 9.63
C GLU A 75 9.99 -22.85 10.27
N LEU A 76 8.95 -22.71 9.44
CA LEU A 76 7.58 -22.50 9.89
C LEU A 76 7.01 -23.75 10.59
N GLU A 77 7.22 -24.96 10.05
CA GLU A 77 6.81 -26.20 10.69
C GLU A 77 7.48 -26.41 12.05
N ARG A 78 8.79 -26.09 12.16
CA ARG A 78 9.49 -26.12 13.45
C ARG A 78 8.92 -25.12 14.44
N LEU A 79 8.61 -23.90 13.98
CA LEU A 79 8.00 -22.87 14.80
C LEU A 79 6.64 -23.33 15.32
N LEU A 80 5.77 -23.82 14.43
CA LEU A 80 4.44 -24.34 14.78
C LEU A 80 4.54 -25.50 15.77
N GLY A 81 5.40 -26.48 15.50
CA GLY A 81 5.64 -27.61 16.40
C GLY A 81 6.16 -27.20 17.78
N LYS A 82 7.05 -26.19 17.85
CA LYS A 82 7.56 -25.64 19.11
C LYS A 82 6.45 -25.06 19.98
N PHE A 83 5.44 -24.45 19.36
CA PHE A 83 4.30 -23.87 20.05
C PHE A 83 3.05 -24.78 20.07
N GLY A 84 3.21 -26.08 19.78
CA GLY A 84 2.12 -27.06 19.84
C GLY A 84 1.00 -26.81 18.83
N GLN A 85 1.28 -26.14 17.71
CA GLN A 85 0.32 -25.86 16.65
C GLN A 85 0.40 -26.92 15.56
N ASP A 86 -0.74 -27.17 14.91
CA ASP A 86 -0.80 -28.05 13.75
C ASP A 86 -0.07 -27.44 12.54
N ALA A 87 0.72 -28.26 11.85
CA ALA A 87 1.33 -27.90 10.57
C ALA A 87 0.28 -27.56 9.50
N GLN A 88 -0.96 -28.06 9.62
CA GLN A 88 -2.05 -27.70 8.71
C GLN A 88 -2.35 -26.19 8.69
N ARG A 89 -1.95 -25.42 9.72
CA ARG A 89 -2.05 -23.95 9.71
C ARG A 89 -1.33 -23.29 8.53
N ILE A 90 -0.38 -23.96 7.89
CA ILE A 90 0.26 -23.47 6.65
C ILE A 90 -0.78 -23.28 5.52
N GLU A 91 -1.83 -24.12 5.48
CA GLU A 91 -2.94 -23.99 4.53
C GLU A 91 -3.75 -22.71 4.75
N ASP A 92 -3.67 -22.06 5.92
CA ASP A 92 -4.32 -20.77 6.19
C ASP A 92 -3.59 -19.57 5.54
N SER A 93 -2.38 -19.78 5.02
CA SER A 93 -1.62 -18.73 4.34
C SER A 93 -2.30 -18.21 3.07
N VAL A 94 -1.91 -17.01 2.63
CA VAL A 94 -2.41 -16.36 1.41
C VAL A 94 -1.24 -16.00 0.49
N LEU A 95 -1.41 -16.19 -0.82
CA LEU A 95 -0.41 -15.87 -1.83
C LEU A 95 -0.35 -14.35 -2.05
N ILE A 96 0.84 -13.75 -1.93
CA ILE A 96 1.02 -12.29 -2.01
C ILE A 96 1.97 -11.84 -3.12
N GLY A 97 2.75 -12.75 -3.71
CA GLY A 97 3.67 -12.41 -4.79
C GLY A 97 4.62 -13.54 -5.15
N CYS A 98 5.60 -13.25 -6.00
CA CYS A 98 6.68 -14.19 -6.32
C CYS A 98 7.97 -13.47 -6.72
N SER A 99 9.09 -14.18 -6.62
CA SER A 99 10.39 -13.73 -7.12
C SER A 99 10.47 -13.77 -8.65
N GLU A 100 11.58 -13.24 -9.18
CA GLU A 100 11.95 -13.38 -10.60
C GLU A 100 12.20 -14.83 -11.02
N GLN A 101 12.59 -15.68 -10.05
CA GLN A 101 12.84 -17.11 -10.21
C GLN A 101 11.61 -17.97 -9.88
N GLN A 102 10.41 -17.37 -9.81
CA GLN A 102 9.15 -18.06 -9.48
C GLN A 102 9.12 -18.71 -8.07
N GLU A 103 9.90 -18.22 -7.12
CA GLU A 103 9.70 -18.52 -5.69
C GLU A 103 8.43 -17.80 -5.24
N ALA A 104 7.38 -18.56 -4.88
CA ALA A 104 6.13 -17.99 -4.40
C ALA A 104 6.28 -17.44 -2.98
N TRP A 105 5.65 -16.30 -2.71
CA TRP A 105 5.62 -15.66 -1.40
C TRP A 105 4.21 -15.67 -0.83
N PHE A 106 4.11 -16.11 0.41
CA PHE A 106 2.87 -16.24 1.14
C PHE A 106 2.90 -15.38 2.41
N ALA A 107 1.73 -15.07 2.95
CA ALA A 107 1.58 -14.48 4.28
C ALA A 107 0.73 -15.38 5.16
N LEU A 108 1.15 -15.59 6.41
CA LEU A 108 0.42 -16.35 7.41
C LEU A 108 0.27 -15.52 8.68
N ASP A 109 -0.96 -15.42 9.19
CA ASP A 109 -1.23 -14.82 10.49
C ASP A 109 -1.35 -15.88 11.58
N LEU A 110 -0.47 -15.80 12.57
CA LEU A 110 -0.40 -16.72 13.69
C LEU A 110 -1.37 -16.34 14.82
N GLY A 111 -1.89 -15.12 14.82
CA GLY A 111 -2.79 -14.58 15.84
C GLY A 111 -4.28 -14.69 15.50
N LEU A 112 -4.63 -14.87 14.21
CA LEU A 112 -6.01 -15.12 13.80
C LEU A 112 -6.43 -16.56 14.07
N ASP A 113 -7.73 -16.74 14.35
CA ASP A 113 -8.33 -18.06 14.49
C ASP A 113 -8.25 -18.80 13.16
N SER A 114 -7.75 -20.04 13.20
CA SER A 114 -7.72 -20.89 12.02
C SER A 114 -9.13 -21.39 11.69
N SER A 115 -9.37 -21.69 10.42
CA SER A 115 -10.61 -22.33 9.98
C SER A 115 -10.78 -23.77 10.52
N PHE A 116 -9.73 -24.35 11.11
CA PHE A 116 -9.65 -25.76 11.50
C PHE A 116 -9.36 -26.02 12.99
N SER A 117 -9.02 -25.01 13.80
CA SER A 117 -8.56 -25.20 15.19
C SER A 117 -8.85 -23.99 16.07
N ILE A 118 -9.54 -24.23 17.19
CA ILE A 118 -9.65 -23.32 18.36
C ILE A 118 -8.40 -23.49 19.23
N SER A 119 -7.21 -23.51 18.62
CA SER A 119 -5.96 -23.49 19.36
C SER A 119 -5.73 -22.06 19.85
N ALA A 120 -5.54 -21.90 21.16
CA ALA A 120 -5.25 -20.62 21.79
C ALA A 120 -4.23 -19.82 20.96
N SER A 121 -4.57 -18.56 20.64
CA SER A 121 -3.69 -17.65 19.91
C SER A 121 -2.31 -17.65 20.58
N LEU A 122 -1.26 -17.81 19.77
CA LEU A 122 0.10 -17.93 20.28
C LEU A 122 0.49 -16.70 21.11
N HIS A 123 1.17 -16.91 22.24
CA HIS A 123 1.65 -15.83 23.10
C HIS A 123 2.71 -15.00 22.37
N LYS A 124 2.32 -13.79 21.95
CA LYS A 124 3.12 -12.84 21.17
C LYS A 124 4.59 -12.69 21.64
N PRO A 125 4.91 -12.51 22.93
CA PRO A 125 6.29 -12.25 23.36
C PRO A 125 7.26 -13.42 23.12
N GLU A 126 6.78 -14.66 23.25
CA GLU A 126 7.61 -15.86 23.05
C GLU A 126 7.97 -16.02 21.57
N MET A 127 7.00 -15.79 20.67
CA MET A 127 7.24 -15.79 19.22
C MET A 127 8.20 -14.69 18.79
N GLU A 128 8.04 -13.47 19.33
CA GLU A 128 8.93 -12.34 19.04
C GLU A 128 10.39 -12.67 19.41
N THR A 129 10.58 -13.32 20.57
CA THR A 129 11.89 -13.78 21.03
C THR A 129 12.48 -14.83 20.09
N GLU A 130 11.69 -15.84 19.71
CA GLU A 130 12.15 -16.92 18.82
C GLU A 130 12.51 -16.40 17.42
N LEU A 131 11.66 -15.54 16.87
CA LEU A 131 11.79 -14.99 15.52
C LEU A 131 12.77 -13.82 15.45
N LYS A 132 13.31 -13.38 16.60
CA LYS A 132 14.24 -12.25 16.73
C LYS A 132 13.70 -10.99 16.06
N GLY A 133 12.43 -10.68 16.31
CA GLY A 133 11.71 -9.56 15.70
C GLY A 133 10.50 -9.16 16.54
N SER A 134 9.75 -8.17 16.06
CA SER A 134 8.53 -7.71 16.75
C SER A 134 7.37 -7.63 15.77
N PHE A 135 6.16 -7.97 16.21
CA PHE A 135 4.95 -7.76 15.43
C PHE A 135 4.49 -6.31 15.62
N ILE A 136 4.66 -5.51 14.57
CA ILE A 136 4.44 -4.05 14.61
C ILE A 136 3.26 -3.69 13.73
N GLU A 137 2.35 -2.87 14.25
CA GLU A 137 1.23 -2.32 13.49
C GLU A 137 1.67 -1.74 12.15
N LEU A 138 1.14 -2.27 11.04
CA LEU A 138 1.59 -1.90 9.70
C LEU A 138 1.50 -0.38 9.47
N ARG A 139 0.49 0.30 10.02
CA ARG A 139 0.33 1.76 9.87
C ARG A 139 1.52 2.55 10.44
N LYS A 140 2.12 2.06 11.52
CA LYS A 140 3.29 2.69 12.16
C LYS A 140 4.58 2.36 11.39
N ALA A 141 4.63 1.17 10.79
CA ALA A 141 5.82 0.66 10.10
C ALA A 141 5.90 1.02 8.61
N LEU A 142 4.76 1.29 7.95
CA LEU A 142 4.64 1.37 6.49
C LEU A 142 5.68 2.29 5.84
N PHE A 143 5.94 3.43 6.48
CA PHE A 143 6.85 4.46 5.97
C PHE A 143 8.34 4.23 6.29
N GLN A 144 8.64 3.20 7.08
CA GLN A 144 10.01 2.77 7.41
C GLN A 144 10.39 1.47 6.70
N LEU A 145 9.48 0.91 5.90
CA LEU A 145 9.73 -0.22 5.01
C LEU A 145 10.26 0.28 3.66
N ASN A 146 11.04 -0.57 2.99
CA ASN A 146 11.34 -0.35 1.57
C ASN A 146 10.06 -0.52 0.72
N ALA A 147 10.07 0.05 -0.49
CA ALA A 147 8.87 0.08 -1.36
C ALA A 147 8.31 -1.32 -1.68
N ARG A 148 9.18 -2.34 -1.85
CA ARG A 148 8.75 -3.71 -2.16
C ARG A 148 8.03 -4.33 -0.97
N ASP A 149 8.64 -4.30 0.21
CA ASP A 149 8.04 -4.90 1.41
C ASP A 149 6.80 -4.13 1.86
N ALA A 150 6.79 -2.80 1.73
CA ALA A 150 5.60 -1.99 1.98
C ALA A 150 4.41 -2.44 1.12
N SER A 151 4.62 -2.68 -0.18
CA SER A 151 3.57 -3.14 -1.10
C SER A 151 3.13 -4.58 -0.78
N LEU A 152 4.07 -5.49 -0.54
CA LEU A 152 3.78 -6.89 -0.22
C LEU A 152 3.03 -7.03 1.11
N LEU A 153 3.49 -6.39 2.17
CA LEU A 153 2.85 -6.46 3.49
C LEU A 153 1.50 -5.75 3.52
N SER A 154 1.31 -4.68 2.72
CA SER A 154 0.00 -4.05 2.53
C SER A 154 -0.99 -5.02 1.88
N THR A 155 -0.56 -5.74 0.84
CA THR A 155 -1.38 -6.74 0.16
C THR A 155 -1.70 -7.91 1.10
N ALA A 156 -0.69 -8.41 1.82
CA ALA A 156 -0.83 -9.46 2.81
C ALA A 156 -1.86 -9.10 3.89
N GLN A 157 -1.71 -7.94 4.53
CA GLN A 157 -2.61 -7.49 5.59
C GLN A 157 -4.05 -7.36 5.08
N ALA A 158 -4.25 -6.78 3.89
CA ALA A 158 -5.57 -6.62 3.30
C ALA A 158 -6.24 -7.98 3.02
N LEU A 159 -5.51 -8.95 2.46
CA LEU A 159 -6.02 -10.29 2.22
C LEU A 159 -6.34 -11.05 3.52
N LEU A 160 -5.42 -11.02 4.49
CA LEU A 160 -5.62 -11.66 5.80
C LEU A 160 -6.86 -11.09 6.50
N ARG A 161 -6.99 -9.75 6.55
CA ARG A 161 -8.16 -9.07 7.11
C ARG A 161 -9.44 -9.41 6.35
N TRP A 162 -9.39 -9.47 5.02
CA TRP A 162 -10.57 -9.83 4.22
C TRP A 162 -11.03 -11.24 4.54
N HIS A 163 -10.11 -12.20 4.62
CA HIS A 163 -10.44 -13.57 5.00
C HIS A 163 -11.08 -13.62 6.39
N ASP A 164 -10.46 -12.98 7.38
CA ASP A 164 -10.97 -12.85 8.76
C ASP A 164 -12.42 -12.33 8.81
N ALA A 165 -12.73 -11.29 8.02
CA ALA A 165 -14.06 -10.70 7.97
C ALA A 165 -15.10 -11.47 7.11
N HIS A 166 -14.68 -12.38 6.22
CA HIS A 166 -15.55 -13.02 5.22
C HIS A 166 -15.67 -14.54 5.41
N GLN A 167 -15.65 -15.01 6.65
CA GLN A 167 -15.74 -16.44 6.98
C GLN A 167 -17.11 -17.06 6.64
N PHE A 168 -18.16 -16.25 6.54
CA PHE A 168 -19.54 -16.70 6.29
C PHE A 168 -20.12 -16.10 5.02
N CYS A 169 -21.01 -16.85 4.37
CA CYS A 169 -21.70 -16.45 3.15
C CYS A 169 -22.78 -15.40 3.48
N SER A 170 -22.71 -14.22 2.88
CA SER A 170 -23.68 -13.14 3.13
C SER A 170 -25.11 -13.49 2.69
N ARG A 171 -25.28 -14.47 1.79
CA ARG A 171 -26.59 -14.96 1.35
C ARG A 171 -27.17 -16.08 2.24
N SER A 172 -26.34 -17.03 2.66
CA SER A 172 -26.83 -18.26 3.34
C SER A 172 -26.47 -18.34 4.82
N GLY A 173 -25.57 -17.49 5.32
CA GLY A 173 -25.00 -17.58 6.66
C GLY A 173 -24.03 -18.76 6.87
N GLN A 174 -23.84 -19.63 5.87
CA GLN A 174 -22.99 -20.82 6.00
C GLN A 174 -21.50 -20.48 5.83
N PRO A 175 -20.58 -21.21 6.49
CA PRO A 175 -19.14 -21.01 6.32
C PRO A 175 -18.70 -21.12 4.86
N THR A 176 -17.81 -20.21 4.44
CA THR A 176 -17.17 -20.23 3.12
C THR A 176 -15.78 -20.85 3.22
N LYS A 177 -15.33 -21.51 2.14
CA LYS A 177 -13.99 -22.10 2.04
C LYS A 177 -13.11 -21.24 1.16
N LYS A 178 -11.93 -20.86 1.64
CA LYS A 178 -10.93 -20.21 0.78
C LYS A 178 -10.25 -21.23 -0.13
N ASN A 179 -9.79 -20.80 -1.30
CA ASN A 179 -8.86 -21.59 -2.10
C ASN A 179 -7.45 -21.53 -1.52
N VAL A 180 -6.53 -22.38 -1.97
CA VAL A 180 -5.18 -22.50 -1.37
C VAL A 180 -4.42 -21.16 -1.46
N ALA A 181 -4.54 -20.45 -2.59
CA ALA A 181 -3.90 -19.16 -2.77
C ALA A 181 -4.50 -18.02 -1.93
N GLY A 182 -5.68 -18.20 -1.32
CA GLY A 182 -6.39 -17.11 -0.63
C GLY A 182 -6.87 -15.99 -1.57
N SER A 183 -7.11 -16.31 -2.84
CA SER A 183 -7.55 -15.34 -3.84
C SER A 183 -9.08 -15.22 -3.94
N LYS A 184 -9.79 -16.21 -3.42
CA LYS A 184 -11.26 -16.29 -3.42
C LYS A 184 -11.76 -17.14 -2.26
N ARG A 185 -13.02 -16.96 -1.90
CA ARG A 185 -13.79 -17.86 -1.03
C ARG A 185 -15.02 -18.37 -1.76
N VAL A 186 -15.37 -19.62 -1.56
CA VAL A 186 -16.54 -20.26 -2.18
C VAL A 186 -17.48 -20.73 -1.08
N CYS A 187 -18.77 -20.44 -1.21
CA CYS A 187 -19.79 -21.00 -0.34
C CYS A 187 -20.20 -22.39 -0.85
N PRO A 188 -19.94 -23.49 -0.11
CA PRO A 188 -20.28 -24.83 -0.58
C PRO A 188 -21.79 -25.07 -0.73
N SER A 189 -22.63 -24.31 -0.05
CA SER A 189 -24.09 -24.54 -0.08
C SER A 189 -24.79 -23.92 -1.28
N ASN A 190 -24.20 -22.91 -1.91
CA ASN A 190 -24.84 -22.20 -3.03
C ASN A 190 -23.87 -21.83 -4.17
N ASN A 191 -22.61 -22.25 -4.09
CA ASN A 191 -21.56 -22.01 -5.08
C ASN A 191 -21.25 -20.54 -5.39
N ILE A 192 -21.69 -19.59 -4.54
CA ILE A 192 -21.30 -18.18 -4.68
C ILE A 192 -19.80 -18.06 -4.41
N ILE A 193 -19.11 -17.39 -5.32
CA ILE A 193 -17.69 -17.06 -5.21
C ILE A 193 -17.57 -15.61 -4.76
N TYR A 194 -16.81 -15.39 -3.69
CA TYR A 194 -16.46 -14.10 -3.15
C TYR A 194 -14.98 -13.82 -3.46
N TYR A 195 -14.71 -12.62 -3.96
CA TYR A 195 -13.37 -12.13 -4.21
C TYR A 195 -13.03 -10.99 -3.23
N PRO A 196 -11.76 -10.80 -2.86
CA PRO A 196 -11.31 -9.62 -2.11
C PRO A 196 -11.78 -8.32 -2.78
N GLN A 197 -12.32 -7.40 -1.98
CA GLN A 197 -12.83 -6.12 -2.44
C GLN A 197 -11.92 -4.97 -1.99
N MET A 198 -11.88 -3.90 -2.79
CA MET A 198 -11.21 -2.64 -2.46
C MET A 198 -12.23 -1.51 -2.60
N ALA A 199 -12.35 -0.67 -1.57
CA ALA A 199 -13.19 0.51 -1.64
C ALA A 199 -12.52 1.61 -2.49
N PRO A 200 -13.18 2.18 -3.50
CA PRO A 200 -12.63 3.30 -4.26
C PRO A 200 -12.63 4.57 -3.41
N VAL A 201 -11.50 5.28 -3.40
CA VAL A 201 -11.32 6.54 -2.67
C VAL A 201 -10.73 7.55 -3.64
N ALA A 202 -11.43 8.64 -3.90
CA ALA A 202 -10.87 9.76 -4.64
C ALA A 202 -9.95 10.57 -3.71
N ILE A 203 -8.76 10.92 -4.17
CA ILE A 203 -7.86 11.83 -3.45
C ILE A 203 -7.40 12.95 -4.39
N THR A 204 -7.68 14.19 -4.02
CA THR A 204 -7.62 15.31 -4.96
C THR A 204 -6.83 16.48 -4.40
N LEU A 205 -5.84 16.92 -5.18
CA LEU A 205 -5.16 18.19 -4.92
C LEU A 205 -5.87 19.29 -5.72
N VAL A 206 -6.54 20.20 -5.00
CA VAL A 206 -7.28 21.32 -5.59
C VAL A 206 -6.35 22.53 -5.72
N SER A 207 -6.39 23.24 -6.84
CA SER A 207 -5.58 24.44 -7.09
C SER A 207 -6.41 25.59 -7.66
N ASP A 208 -6.02 26.83 -7.33
CA ASP A 208 -6.55 28.05 -7.96
C ASP A 208 -5.66 28.57 -9.11
N GLY A 209 -4.67 27.76 -9.52
CA GLY A 209 -3.65 28.10 -10.52
C GLY A 209 -2.31 28.52 -9.90
N THR A 210 -2.30 29.17 -8.75
CA THR A 210 -1.06 29.68 -8.10
C THR A 210 -0.79 29.04 -6.73
N ARG A 211 -1.84 28.59 -6.06
CA ARG A 211 -1.84 27.97 -4.74
C ARG A 211 -2.49 26.60 -4.83
N CYS A 212 -2.18 25.72 -3.89
CA CYS A 212 -2.92 24.48 -3.70
C CYS A 212 -3.62 24.48 -2.35
N LEU A 213 -4.79 23.87 -2.30
CA LEU A 213 -5.54 23.66 -1.08
C LEU A 213 -5.00 22.42 -0.37
N LEU A 214 -4.68 22.56 0.92
CA LEU A 214 -4.39 21.42 1.77
C LEU A 214 -5.28 21.49 3.02
N ALA A 215 -5.69 20.32 3.51
CA ALA A 215 -6.56 20.18 4.67
C ALA A 215 -6.00 19.17 5.67
N ARG A 216 -6.52 19.20 6.90
CA ARG A 216 -6.27 18.13 7.87
C ARG A 216 -7.52 17.74 8.63
N GLN A 217 -7.60 16.45 8.96
CA GLN A 217 -8.56 15.89 9.88
C GLN A 217 -7.97 15.85 11.30
N SER A 218 -8.83 15.80 12.31
CA SER A 218 -8.42 15.71 13.73
C SER A 218 -7.69 14.41 14.07
N SER A 219 -7.93 13.35 13.28
CA SER A 219 -7.28 12.04 13.41
C SER A 219 -5.83 12.03 12.91
N PHE A 220 -5.42 13.04 12.15
CA PHE A 220 -4.06 13.13 11.60
C PHE A 220 -3.06 13.56 12.67
N PRO A 221 -1.78 13.15 12.56
CA PRO A 221 -0.77 13.64 13.48
C PRO A 221 -0.65 15.17 13.34
N LYS A 222 -0.45 15.86 14.48
CA LYS A 222 -0.45 17.33 14.55
C LYS A 222 0.48 17.95 13.51
N GLY A 223 -0.05 18.90 12.75
CA GLY A 223 0.67 19.65 11.72
C GLY A 223 0.73 18.96 10.35
N MET A 224 0.20 17.74 10.20
CA MET A 224 0.14 17.07 8.89
C MET A 224 -1.04 17.61 8.07
N TYR A 225 -0.76 18.12 6.86
CA TYR A 225 -1.77 18.57 5.90
C TYR A 225 -1.69 17.76 4.61
N SER A 226 -2.83 17.30 4.11
CA SER A 226 -2.96 16.40 2.96
C SER A 226 -3.90 17.00 1.90
N ALA A 227 -3.89 16.38 0.72
CA ALA A 227 -4.96 16.51 -0.26
C ALA A 227 -6.31 16.03 0.33
N LEU A 228 -7.41 16.55 -0.21
CA LEU A 228 -8.78 16.14 0.15
C LEU A 228 -9.02 14.69 -0.31
N ALA A 229 -9.73 13.89 0.48
CA ALA A 229 -9.97 12.50 0.14
C ALA A 229 -11.27 11.97 0.71
N GLY A 230 -12.04 11.26 -0.13
CA GLY A 230 -13.32 10.69 0.24
C GLY A 230 -13.67 9.44 -0.55
N PHE A 231 -14.57 8.63 0.01
CA PHE A 231 -15.02 7.40 -0.61
C PHE A 231 -15.95 7.71 -1.79
N CYS A 232 -15.86 6.92 -2.86
CA CYS A 232 -16.84 7.02 -3.94
C CYS A 232 -18.13 6.32 -3.50
N ASP A 233 -19.25 7.01 -3.56
CA ASP A 233 -20.55 6.43 -3.24
C ASP A 233 -21.04 5.52 -4.37
N ILE A 234 -21.97 4.62 -4.02
CA ILE A 234 -22.56 3.69 -4.99
C ILE A 234 -23.30 4.50 -6.05
N GLY A 235 -22.86 4.37 -7.30
CA GLY A 235 -23.46 5.04 -8.45
C GLY A 235 -22.69 6.27 -8.93
N GLU A 236 -21.66 6.71 -8.21
CA GLU A 236 -20.81 7.81 -8.62
C GLU A 236 -19.65 7.35 -9.52
N SER A 237 -19.35 8.18 -10.52
CA SER A 237 -18.03 8.24 -11.14
C SER A 237 -17.01 8.89 -10.20
N VAL A 238 -15.71 8.66 -10.45
CA VAL A 238 -14.63 9.31 -9.71
C VAL A 238 -14.77 10.83 -9.80
N GLU A 239 -15.16 11.34 -10.96
CA GLU A 239 -15.36 12.75 -11.23
C GLU A 239 -16.52 13.36 -10.43
N GLU A 240 -17.61 12.62 -10.21
CA GLU A 240 -18.72 13.04 -9.35
C GLU A 240 -18.30 13.05 -7.88
N THR A 241 -17.64 11.98 -7.41
CA THR A 241 -17.09 11.92 -6.05
C THR A 241 -16.16 13.10 -5.77
N ILE A 242 -15.23 13.42 -6.68
CA ILE A 242 -14.32 14.56 -6.51
C ILE A 242 -15.10 15.88 -6.37
N ARG A 243 -16.12 16.10 -7.20
CA ARG A 243 -16.92 17.32 -7.12
C ARG A 243 -17.71 17.40 -5.82
N ARG A 244 -18.32 16.29 -5.40
CA ARG A 244 -19.08 16.20 -4.15
C ARG A 244 -18.18 16.46 -2.95
N GLU A 245 -17.07 15.74 -2.82
CA GLU A 245 -16.14 15.86 -1.69
C GLU A 245 -15.54 17.28 -1.58
N VAL A 246 -15.13 17.88 -2.70
CA VAL A 246 -14.62 19.26 -2.70
C VAL A 246 -15.70 20.27 -2.31
N ALA A 247 -16.96 20.06 -2.72
CA ALA A 247 -18.06 20.92 -2.32
C ALA A 247 -18.45 20.71 -0.85
N GLU A 248 -18.53 19.46 -0.37
CA GLU A 248 -18.93 19.08 0.99
C GLU A 248 -17.88 19.47 2.04
N GLU A 249 -16.59 19.23 1.77
CA GLU A 249 -15.52 19.45 2.75
C GLU A 249 -15.10 20.92 2.85
N VAL A 250 -15.08 21.65 1.72
CA VAL A 250 -14.49 23.00 1.65
C VAL A 250 -15.31 24.05 0.90
N GLY A 251 -16.50 23.70 0.40
CA GLY A 251 -17.43 24.65 -0.21
C GLY A 251 -17.00 25.19 -1.58
N LEU A 252 -16.16 24.46 -2.32
CA LEU A 252 -15.62 24.89 -3.61
C LEU A 252 -16.24 24.12 -4.79
N GLU A 253 -16.37 24.79 -5.94
CA GLU A 253 -16.76 24.15 -7.20
C GLU A 253 -15.54 23.80 -8.06
N VAL A 254 -15.40 22.52 -8.42
CA VAL A 254 -14.36 22.06 -9.35
C VAL A 254 -14.73 22.45 -10.78
N GLU A 255 -13.84 23.20 -11.43
CA GLU A 255 -13.92 23.58 -12.85
C GLU A 255 -13.41 22.46 -13.75
N SER A 256 -12.20 21.97 -13.48
CA SER A 256 -11.54 20.95 -14.28
C SER A 256 -10.84 19.94 -13.39
N LEU A 257 -10.65 18.73 -13.91
CA LEU A 257 -9.97 17.64 -13.21
C LEU A 257 -9.08 16.86 -14.17
N GLN A 258 -8.00 16.29 -13.64
CA GLN A 258 -7.06 15.47 -14.38
C GLN A 258 -6.60 14.29 -13.50
N TYR A 259 -6.78 13.07 -13.99
CA TYR A 259 -6.21 11.87 -13.37
C TYR A 259 -4.68 11.94 -13.34
N TYR A 260 -4.09 11.52 -12.22
CA TYR A 260 -2.64 11.41 -12.05
C TYR A 260 -2.19 9.95 -11.93
N ALA A 261 -2.63 9.27 -10.87
CA ALA A 261 -2.14 7.95 -10.50
C ALA A 261 -3.13 7.21 -9.61
N SER A 262 -2.86 5.94 -9.32
CA SER A 262 -3.60 5.20 -8.31
C SER A 262 -2.67 4.39 -7.41
N GLN A 263 -3.07 4.18 -6.17
CA GLN A 263 -2.30 3.44 -5.18
C GLN A 263 -3.23 2.56 -4.34
N HIS A 264 -2.87 1.28 -4.15
CA HIS A 264 -3.49 0.48 -3.11
C HIS A 264 -3.11 1.02 -1.73
N TRP A 265 -4.11 1.22 -0.88
CA TRP A 265 -3.94 1.66 0.50
C TRP A 265 -4.54 0.61 1.44
N PRO A 266 -3.75 -0.04 2.31
CA PRO A 266 -4.23 -1.19 3.09
C PRO A 266 -5.24 -0.86 4.18
N PHE A 267 -5.47 0.43 4.47
CA PHE A 267 -6.29 0.86 5.62
C PHE A 267 -7.62 1.49 5.23
N PRO A 268 -8.68 1.32 6.04
CA PRO A 268 -8.80 0.35 7.15
C PRO A 268 -9.00 -1.11 6.65
N SER A 269 -9.64 -1.30 5.50
CA SER A 269 -10.04 -2.60 4.96
C SER A 269 -9.57 -2.84 3.52
N GLY A 270 -8.55 -2.10 3.06
CA GLY A 270 -8.11 -2.09 1.67
C GLY A 270 -8.92 -1.12 0.80
N SER A 271 -8.26 -0.09 0.29
CA SER A 271 -8.84 0.93 -0.58
C SER A 271 -7.99 1.13 -1.84
N LEU A 272 -8.63 1.52 -2.94
CA LEU A 272 -7.95 2.03 -4.12
C LEU A 272 -7.97 3.55 -4.08
N MET A 273 -6.83 4.17 -3.77
CA MET A 273 -6.69 5.62 -3.85
C MET A 273 -6.55 6.01 -5.32
N ILE A 274 -7.45 6.86 -5.80
CA ILE A 274 -7.49 7.35 -7.18
C ILE A 274 -7.16 8.84 -7.12
N ALA A 275 -5.94 9.16 -7.52
CA ALA A 275 -5.37 10.49 -7.35
C ALA A 275 -5.63 11.38 -8.55
N CYS A 276 -6.18 12.57 -8.30
CA CYS A 276 -6.45 13.57 -9.33
C CYS A 276 -5.93 14.95 -8.92
N HIS A 277 -5.63 15.77 -9.91
CA HIS A 277 -5.56 17.22 -9.75
C HIS A 277 -6.91 17.82 -10.12
N ALA A 278 -7.29 18.87 -9.42
CA ALA A 278 -8.48 19.65 -9.75
C ALA A 278 -8.17 21.15 -9.73
N THR A 279 -8.89 21.91 -10.54
CA THR A 279 -8.86 23.39 -10.49
C THR A 279 -10.22 23.93 -10.10
N VAL A 280 -10.23 25.08 -9.43
CA VAL A 280 -11.44 25.89 -9.21
C VAL A 280 -11.48 27.06 -10.19
N LYS A 281 -12.68 27.59 -10.44
CA LYS A 281 -12.82 28.76 -11.32
C LYS A 281 -12.09 29.98 -10.74
N PRO A 282 -11.45 30.82 -11.57
CA PRO A 282 -10.88 32.08 -11.12
C PRO A 282 -11.89 32.93 -10.34
N GLY A 283 -11.49 33.40 -9.15
CA GLY A 283 -12.34 34.21 -8.27
C GLY A 283 -13.28 33.43 -7.36
N GLN A 284 -13.45 32.11 -7.54
CA GLN A 284 -14.21 31.24 -6.65
C GLN A 284 -13.27 30.48 -5.70
N THR A 285 -12.59 31.21 -4.82
CA THR A 285 -11.57 30.66 -3.92
C THR A 285 -11.90 30.79 -2.43
N GLU A 286 -13.11 31.23 -2.09
CA GLU A 286 -13.55 31.34 -0.70
C GLU A 286 -13.80 29.94 -0.13
N ILE A 287 -13.01 29.56 0.87
CA ILE A 287 -13.11 28.26 1.54
C ILE A 287 -14.17 28.34 2.63
N GLN A 288 -15.14 27.42 2.60
CA GLN A 288 -16.09 27.18 3.68
C GLN A 288 -15.87 25.77 4.23
N VAL A 289 -15.03 25.67 5.26
CA VAL A 289 -14.64 24.36 5.82
C VAL A 289 -15.80 23.72 6.58
N ASN A 290 -16.15 22.49 6.23
CA ASN A 290 -17.03 21.66 7.04
C ASN A 290 -16.28 21.11 8.26
N LEU A 291 -16.44 21.80 9.39
CA LEU A 291 -15.76 21.47 10.65
C LEU A 291 -16.22 20.15 11.31
N ARG A 292 -17.22 19.45 10.75
CA ARG A 292 -17.59 18.11 11.20
C ARG A 292 -16.61 17.04 10.72
N GLU A 293 -15.90 17.32 9.63
CA GLU A 293 -15.02 16.36 8.95
C GLU A 293 -13.57 16.81 9.00
N LEU A 294 -13.33 18.09 8.69
CA LEU A 294 -12.01 18.70 8.68
C LEU A 294 -11.78 19.55 9.92
N GLU A 295 -10.55 19.53 10.44
CA GLU A 295 -10.15 20.48 11.49
C GLU A 295 -9.79 21.84 10.90
N THR A 296 -9.20 21.87 9.71
CA THR A 296 -8.87 23.09 8.97
C THR A 296 -8.50 22.79 7.53
N ALA A 297 -8.75 23.74 6.63
CA ALA A 297 -8.25 23.76 5.26
C ALA A 297 -7.80 25.18 4.91
N ALA A 298 -6.74 25.29 4.12
CA ALA A 298 -6.19 26.58 3.72
C ALA A 298 -5.51 26.49 2.36
N TRP A 299 -5.40 27.64 1.69
CA TRP A 299 -4.57 27.80 0.51
C TRP A 299 -3.10 27.94 0.92
N PHE A 300 -2.24 27.15 0.29
CA PHE A 300 -0.79 27.20 0.44
C PHE A 300 -0.15 27.62 -0.88
N SER A 301 0.78 28.58 -0.80
CA SER A 301 1.56 29.03 -1.94
C SER A 301 2.54 27.97 -2.43
N HIS A 302 2.94 28.07 -3.69
CA HIS A 302 3.97 27.21 -4.28
C HIS A 302 5.24 27.18 -3.42
N ASP A 303 5.75 28.34 -2.98
CA ASP A 303 6.96 28.45 -2.17
C ASP A 303 6.85 27.75 -0.81
N GLU A 304 5.70 27.87 -0.14
CA GLU A 304 5.45 27.19 1.13
C GLU A 304 5.49 25.67 0.97
N VAL A 305 4.82 25.16 -0.06
CA VAL A 305 4.77 23.72 -0.34
C VAL A 305 6.12 23.19 -0.82
N ALA A 306 6.81 23.91 -1.70
CA ALA A 306 8.15 23.55 -2.16
C ALA A 306 9.16 23.53 -1.00
N THR A 307 9.02 24.47 -0.05
CA THR A 307 9.83 24.49 1.18
C THR A 307 9.50 23.29 2.07
N ALA A 308 8.23 22.95 2.23
CA ALA A 308 7.80 21.78 3.01
C ALA A 308 8.34 20.46 2.43
N LEU A 309 8.34 20.29 1.10
CA LEU A 309 8.88 19.10 0.41
C LEU A 309 10.40 18.91 0.61
N LYS A 310 11.15 20.01 0.76
CA LYS A 310 12.62 19.98 0.92
C LYS A 310 13.08 19.58 2.33
N ARG A 311 12.18 19.58 3.33
CA ARG A 311 12.52 19.26 4.72
C ARG A 311 13.00 17.81 4.85
N LYS A 312 14.12 17.60 5.55
CA LYS A 312 14.72 16.29 5.83
C LYS A 312 14.48 15.93 7.29
N GLY A 313 13.90 14.75 7.54
CA GLY A 313 13.74 14.18 8.88
C GLY A 313 12.31 14.23 9.43
N PRO A 314 12.03 13.47 10.51
CA PRO A 314 10.74 13.50 11.18
C PRO A 314 10.46 14.89 11.77
N TYR A 315 9.20 15.32 11.69
CA TYR A 315 8.75 16.59 12.23
C TYR A 315 8.97 16.64 13.76
N THR A 316 9.86 17.51 14.23
CA THR A 316 9.99 17.83 15.65
C THR A 316 9.11 19.05 15.94
N GLN A 317 8.11 18.90 16.81
CA GLN A 317 7.18 19.99 17.20
C GLN A 317 7.87 21.25 17.76
N GLN A 318 9.17 21.23 18.03
CA GLN A 318 9.92 22.29 18.69
C GLN A 318 10.43 23.41 17.77
N GLN A 319 9.75 23.72 16.66
CA GLN A 319 10.05 24.96 15.92
C GLN A 319 9.07 26.06 16.35
N ASN A 320 9.56 26.92 17.24
CA ASN A 320 8.99 28.23 17.52
C ASN A 320 9.08 29.09 16.25
N GLY A 321 8.05 29.06 15.41
CA GLY A 321 7.98 29.89 14.21
C GLY A 321 6.75 29.61 13.37
N THR A 322 6.06 30.67 12.97
CA THR A 322 5.06 30.79 11.89
C THR A 322 4.62 29.48 11.20
N PHE A 323 3.42 29.00 11.57
CA PHE A 323 2.65 27.92 10.93
C PHE A 323 3.47 26.70 10.44
N PRO A 324 4.02 25.87 11.37
CA PRO A 324 4.81 24.72 10.99
C PRO A 324 3.90 23.56 10.55
N PHE A 325 3.51 23.54 9.28
CA PHE A 325 2.87 22.37 8.66
C PHE A 325 3.91 21.42 8.07
N TRP A 326 3.54 20.16 7.87
CA TRP A 326 4.33 19.17 7.16
C TRP A 326 3.42 18.27 6.31
N LEU A 327 4.03 17.63 5.31
CA LEU A 327 3.31 16.86 4.28
C LEU A 327 3.36 15.36 4.56
N PRO A 328 2.39 14.57 4.05
CA PRO A 328 2.39 13.12 4.21
C PRO A 328 3.73 12.49 3.79
N PRO A 329 4.10 11.34 4.36
CA PRO A 329 5.36 10.69 4.02
C PRO A 329 5.46 10.33 2.54
N LYS A 330 6.69 10.19 2.04
CA LYS A 330 6.99 10.02 0.61
C LYS A 330 6.28 8.85 -0.08
N LEU A 331 5.92 7.79 0.66
CA LEU A 331 5.20 6.65 0.06
C LEU A 331 3.71 6.90 -0.12
N ALA A 332 3.11 7.92 0.52
CA ALA A 332 1.70 8.22 0.37
C ALA A 332 1.42 8.93 -0.98
N ILE A 333 0.35 8.54 -1.67
CA ILE A 333 -0.03 9.14 -2.95
C ILE A 333 -0.32 10.64 -2.84
N SER A 334 -0.80 11.14 -1.69
CA SER A 334 -0.94 12.59 -1.46
C SER A 334 0.40 13.32 -1.56
N HIS A 335 1.49 12.75 -1.04
CA HIS A 335 2.82 13.35 -1.19
C HIS A 335 3.21 13.42 -2.66
N GLN A 336 2.91 12.37 -3.43
CA GLN A 336 3.23 12.31 -4.85
C GLN A 336 2.40 13.31 -5.67
N LEU A 337 1.12 13.50 -5.36
CA LEU A 337 0.28 14.55 -5.95
C LEU A 337 0.88 15.95 -5.71
N ILE A 338 1.21 16.25 -4.46
CA ILE A 338 1.75 17.56 -4.06
C ILE A 338 3.09 17.81 -4.73
N LYS A 339 3.96 16.79 -4.76
CA LYS A 339 5.26 16.86 -5.43
C LYS A 339 5.10 17.13 -6.93
N GLU A 340 4.23 16.39 -7.62
CA GLU A 340 4.01 16.55 -9.05
C GLU A 340 3.46 17.95 -9.38
N TRP A 341 2.56 18.49 -8.55
CA TRP A 341 2.03 19.86 -8.72
C TRP A 341 3.15 20.92 -8.66
N VAL A 342 4.06 20.82 -7.70
CA VAL A 342 5.23 21.71 -7.61
C VAL A 342 6.14 21.58 -8.84
N GLU A 343 6.38 20.36 -9.31
CA GLU A 343 7.26 20.06 -10.46
C GLU A 343 6.66 20.59 -11.78
N LYS A 344 5.34 20.45 -11.98
CA LYS A 344 4.63 20.98 -13.16
C LYS A 344 4.71 22.49 -13.26
N GLN A 345 4.50 23.22 -12.15
CA GLN A 345 4.58 24.68 -12.17
C GLN A 345 6.00 25.19 -12.43
N THR A 346 7.01 24.45 -11.98
CA THR A 346 8.42 24.80 -12.23
C THR A 346 8.82 24.58 -13.70
N CYS A 347 8.25 23.59 -14.38
CA CYS A 347 8.52 23.36 -15.80
C CYS A 347 7.86 24.42 -16.70
N SER A 348 6.66 24.89 -16.33
CA SER A 348 5.94 25.93 -17.09
C SER A 348 6.60 27.31 -17.03
N SER A 349 7.51 27.57 -16.08
CA SER A 349 8.19 28.86 -15.92
C SER A 349 9.58 28.94 -16.58
N LEU A 350 10.08 27.85 -17.17
CA LEU A 350 11.31 27.88 -17.95
C LEU A 350 11.04 28.53 -19.32
N PRO A 351 11.81 29.56 -19.73
CA PRO A 351 11.70 30.09 -21.10
C PRO A 351 12.05 28.98 -22.10
N ALA A 352 11.19 28.84 -23.13
CA ALA A 352 11.31 27.86 -24.20
C ALA A 352 12.58 28.02 -25.04
#